data_AF-A0A7Y2VH08-F1
#
_entry.id   AF-A0A7Y2VH08-F1
#
_cell.length_a   1.000
_cell.length_b   1.000
_cell.length_c   1.000
_cell.angle_alpha   90.00
_cell.angle_beta   90.00
_cell.angle_gamma   90.00
#
_symmetry.space_group_name_H-M   'P 1'
#
loop_
_entity.id
_entity.type
_entity.pdbx_description
1 polymer ?
#
loop_
_entity_poly.entity_id
_entity_poly.type
_entity_poly.pdbx_seq_one_letter_code
_entity_poly.pdbx_strand_id
1 'polypeptide(L)'
;MPSKEEFFAHIEKGYTTKGDYLIMGSAMYEGEPVPGAFVKVPLKTLNRHGLIAGATGTGKTKTLQIIAENLSEKGIPVLLMDLKGDLSGLAQPSPGHPKIDERHEKIGLPFDPKRFPVEILSLSEQDGVKLRATVSEFGPILLSRILDLSVTQEGIVAVIFKYCDDHKLPLLDLKDFKKALQYATGAGKKEFTESYGRISTSSTG
;
A
#
# COMPACT_ATOMS: atom_id res chain seq x y z
N MET A 1 14.02 -39.95 -11.01
CA MET A 1 13.57 -38.55 -11.11
C MET A 1 13.58 -38.17 -12.59
N PRO A 2 12.67 -37.29 -13.07
CA PRO A 2 12.74 -36.79 -14.45
C PRO A 2 14.10 -36.12 -14.69
N SER A 3 14.60 -36.09 -15.93
CA SER A 3 15.89 -35.45 -16.23
C SER A 3 15.86 -33.96 -15.91
N LYS A 4 17.03 -33.33 -15.78
CA LYS A 4 17.13 -31.87 -15.62
C LYS A 4 16.47 -31.12 -16.78
N GLU A 5 16.55 -31.63 -18.01
CA GLU A 5 15.87 -31.02 -19.16
C GLU A 5 14.35 -31.17 -19.07
N GLU A 6 13.86 -32.35 -18.66
CA GLU A 6 12.43 -32.59 -18.46
C GLU A 6 11.86 -31.68 -17.37
N PHE A 7 12.60 -31.51 -16.27
CA PHE A 7 12.25 -30.59 -15.19
C PHE A 7 12.23 -29.13 -15.69
N PHE A 8 13.24 -28.71 -16.43
CA PHE A 8 13.29 -27.37 -17.03
C PHE A 8 12.06 -27.12 -17.90
N ALA A 9 11.77 -28.03 -18.83
CA ALA A 9 10.63 -27.93 -19.74
C ALA A 9 9.29 -27.91 -18.97
N HIS A 10 9.19 -28.67 -17.88
CA HIS A 10 8.01 -28.64 -17.01
C HIS A 10 7.82 -27.27 -16.34
N ILE A 11 8.88 -26.68 -15.79
CA ILE A 11 8.84 -25.36 -15.16
C ILE A 11 8.52 -24.28 -16.19
N GLU A 12 9.18 -24.28 -17.34
CA GLU A 12 8.95 -23.29 -18.40
C GLU A 12 7.49 -23.32 -18.88
N LYS A 13 6.94 -24.52 -19.12
CA LYS A 13 5.54 -24.70 -19.51
C LYS A 13 4.58 -24.31 -18.38
N GLY A 14 4.86 -24.69 -17.14
CA GLY A 14 4.01 -24.43 -15.98
C GLY A 14 3.92 -22.94 -15.59
N TYR A 15 5.00 -22.20 -15.79
CA TYR A 15 5.07 -20.76 -15.52
C TYR A 15 4.87 -19.90 -16.78
N THR A 16 4.27 -20.45 -17.83
CA THR A 16 3.84 -19.65 -18.99
C THR A 16 2.69 -18.73 -18.57
N THR A 17 2.89 -17.42 -18.68
CA THR A 17 1.91 -16.41 -18.28
C THR A 17 1.31 -15.71 -19.51
N LYS A 18 0.05 -15.29 -19.40
CA LYS A 18 -0.58 -14.38 -20.38
C LYS A 18 -0.40 -12.95 -19.86
N GLY A 19 0.28 -12.11 -20.63
CA GLY A 19 0.59 -10.71 -20.25
C GLY A 19 1.79 -10.59 -19.33
N ASP A 20 1.90 -9.44 -18.65
CA ASP A 20 3.02 -9.13 -17.79
C ASP A 20 3.11 -10.01 -16.53
N TYR A 21 4.34 -10.18 -16.05
CA TYR A 21 4.68 -10.99 -14.88
C TYR A 21 5.89 -10.45 -14.12
N LEU A 22 6.03 -10.84 -12.85
CA LEU A 22 7.25 -10.68 -12.05
C LEU A 22 8.05 -11.98 -12.06
N ILE A 23 9.37 -11.89 -12.05
CA ILE A 23 10.25 -13.05 -11.84
C ILE A 23 10.58 -13.12 -10.34
N MET A 24 10.24 -14.23 -9.69
CA MET A 24 10.48 -14.41 -8.25
C MET A 24 11.79 -15.14 -7.93
N GLY A 25 12.38 -15.78 -8.94
CA GLY A 25 13.60 -16.57 -8.80
C GLY A 25 13.65 -17.70 -9.82
N SER A 26 14.50 -18.69 -9.57
CA SER A 26 14.60 -19.89 -10.40
C SER A 26 14.25 -21.15 -9.61
N ALA A 27 13.70 -22.14 -10.31
CA ALA A 27 13.38 -23.45 -9.75
C ALA A 27 14.64 -24.22 -9.36
N MET A 28 14.53 -25.04 -8.32
CA MET A 28 15.62 -25.90 -7.84
C MET A 28 15.38 -27.35 -8.27
N TYR A 29 16.40 -27.99 -8.81
CA TYR A 29 16.43 -29.41 -9.15
C TYR A 29 17.56 -30.07 -8.36
N GLU A 30 17.22 -31.08 -7.54
CA GLU A 30 18.18 -31.82 -6.71
C GLU A 30 19.07 -30.93 -5.82
N GLY A 31 18.52 -29.81 -5.32
CA GLY A 31 19.21 -28.88 -4.43
C GLY A 31 20.00 -27.77 -5.13
N GLU A 32 20.13 -27.83 -6.45
CA GLU A 32 20.80 -26.79 -7.24
C GLU A 32 19.78 -25.95 -8.05
N PRO A 33 19.97 -24.63 -8.16
CA PRO A 33 19.17 -23.81 -9.05
C PRO A 33 19.39 -24.23 -10.50
N VAL A 34 18.32 -24.30 -11.27
CA VAL A 34 18.39 -24.53 -12.71
C VAL A 34 18.43 -23.17 -13.41
N PRO A 35 19.53 -22.76 -14.05
CA PRO A 35 19.61 -21.44 -14.70
C PRO A 35 18.48 -21.27 -15.74
N GLY A 36 17.81 -20.12 -15.72
CA GLY A 36 16.73 -19.78 -16.67
C GLY A 36 15.37 -20.43 -16.41
N ALA A 37 15.26 -21.39 -15.47
CA ALA A 37 13.99 -22.01 -15.08
C ALA A 37 13.16 -21.09 -14.18
N PHE A 38 12.77 -19.92 -14.68
CA PHE A 38 12.20 -18.85 -13.88
C PHE A 38 10.79 -19.15 -13.37
N VAL A 39 10.61 -18.90 -12.08
CA VAL A 39 9.31 -18.87 -11.42
C VAL A 39 8.68 -17.49 -11.64
N LYS A 40 7.56 -17.45 -12.37
CA LYS A 40 6.89 -16.22 -12.79
C LYS A 40 5.55 -16.04 -12.08
N VAL A 41 5.26 -14.83 -11.61
CA VAL A 41 3.96 -14.47 -11.03
C VAL A 41 3.25 -13.49 -11.97
N PRO A 42 2.11 -13.84 -12.58
CA PRO A 42 1.36 -12.93 -13.45
C PRO A 42 0.91 -11.68 -12.68
N LEU A 43 1.03 -10.48 -13.27
CA LEU A 43 0.61 -9.26 -12.57
C LEU A 43 -0.87 -9.26 -12.20
N LYS A 44 -1.72 -9.84 -13.05
CA LYS A 44 -3.16 -9.95 -12.82
C LYS A 44 -3.54 -10.72 -11.55
N THR A 45 -2.61 -11.45 -10.92
CA THR A 45 -2.86 -12.15 -9.66
C THR A 45 -2.48 -11.33 -8.43
N LEU A 46 -1.74 -10.23 -8.61
CA LEU A 46 -1.30 -9.35 -7.52
C LEU A 46 -2.40 -8.42 -7.00
N ASN A 47 -3.58 -8.41 -7.63
CA ASN A 47 -4.79 -7.81 -7.08
C ASN A 47 -5.44 -8.65 -5.97
N ARG A 48 -4.82 -9.78 -5.60
CA ARG A 48 -5.20 -10.61 -4.45
C ARG A 48 -4.19 -10.42 -3.33
N HIS A 49 -4.66 -10.57 -2.09
CA HIS A 49 -3.79 -10.51 -0.93
C HIS A 49 -2.79 -11.67 -0.92
N GLY A 50 -1.56 -11.39 -0.46
CA GLY A 50 -0.49 -12.36 -0.29
C GLY A 50 0.18 -12.20 1.07
N LEU A 51 0.88 -13.25 1.51
CA LEU A 51 1.62 -13.29 2.77
C LEU A 51 3.07 -13.68 2.52
N ILE A 52 4.01 -12.84 2.98
CA ILE A 52 5.45 -13.15 3.01
C ILE A 52 5.79 -13.52 4.46
N ALA A 53 5.97 -14.82 4.70
CA ALA A 53 6.32 -15.35 6.02
C ALA A 53 7.69 -16.06 6.00
N GLY A 54 8.35 -16.10 7.15
CA GLY A 54 9.66 -16.72 7.32
C GLY A 54 10.33 -16.26 8.61
N ALA A 55 11.36 -16.98 9.07
CA ALA A 55 12.12 -16.60 10.25
C ALA A 55 12.92 -15.30 10.04
N THR A 56 13.48 -14.72 11.10
CA THR A 56 14.36 -13.57 10.97
C THR A 56 15.59 -13.94 10.13
N GLY A 57 15.98 -13.05 9.21
CA GLY A 57 17.13 -13.30 8.31
C GLY A 57 16.83 -14.16 7.07
N THR A 58 15.62 -14.67 6.88
CA THR A 58 15.28 -15.53 5.71
C THR A 58 14.91 -14.73 4.45
N GLY A 59 15.29 -13.44 4.38
CA GLY A 59 15.09 -12.63 3.17
C GLY A 59 13.71 -11.99 2.99
N LYS A 60 12.82 -11.99 3.99
CA LYS A 60 11.48 -11.35 3.88
C LYS A 60 11.51 -9.93 3.30
N THR A 61 12.37 -9.07 3.87
CA THR A 61 12.55 -7.68 3.43
C THR A 61 13.10 -7.62 1.99
N LYS A 62 14.03 -8.50 1.64
CA LYS A 62 14.60 -8.57 0.29
C LYS A 62 13.57 -9.02 -0.74
N THR A 63 12.73 -10.01 -0.41
CA THR A 63 11.61 -10.41 -1.26
C THR A 63 10.64 -9.25 -1.49
N LEU A 64 10.31 -8.49 -0.44
CA LEU A 64 9.43 -7.33 -0.55
C LEU A 64 10.05 -6.21 -1.41
N GLN A 65 11.35 -5.94 -1.25
CA GLN A 65 12.11 -5.01 -2.10
C GLN A 65 12.04 -5.42 -3.57
N ILE A 66 12.37 -6.67 -3.89
CA ILE A 66 12.36 -7.18 -5.28
C ILE A 66 10.97 -7.04 -5.91
N ILE A 67 9.89 -7.35 -5.17
CA ILE A 67 8.53 -7.16 -5.67
C ILE A 67 8.26 -5.68 -5.95
N ALA A 68 8.63 -4.78 -5.04
CA ALA A 68 8.42 -3.35 -5.21
C ALA A 68 9.21 -2.76 -6.39
N GLU A 69 10.47 -3.17 -6.54
CA GLU A 69 11.35 -2.81 -7.66
C GLU A 69 10.71 -3.24 -8.98
N ASN A 70 10.36 -4.51 -9.13
CA ASN A 70 9.79 -5.04 -10.37
C ASN A 70 8.41 -4.41 -10.71
N LEU A 71 7.60 -4.07 -9.70
CA LEU A 71 6.36 -3.33 -9.91
C LEU A 71 6.62 -1.90 -10.38
N SER A 72 7.59 -1.22 -9.77
CA SER A 72 8.00 0.12 -10.16
C SER A 72 8.52 0.17 -11.59
N GLU A 73 9.32 -0.82 -12.03
CA GLU A 73 9.78 -0.92 -13.44
C GLU A 73 8.64 -1.03 -14.44
N LYS A 74 7.51 -1.62 -14.02
CA LYS A 74 6.30 -1.75 -14.85
C LYS A 74 5.36 -0.56 -14.71
N GLY A 75 5.79 0.52 -14.04
CA GLY A 75 5.00 1.74 -13.84
C GLY A 75 3.88 1.58 -12.82
N ILE A 76 3.91 0.53 -11.98
CA ILE A 76 2.88 0.30 -10.97
C ILE A 76 3.32 0.97 -9.67
N PRO A 77 2.52 1.91 -9.13
CA PRO A 77 2.84 2.56 -7.87
C PRO A 77 2.74 1.57 -6.70
N VAL A 78 3.70 1.64 -5.78
CA VAL A 78 3.77 0.76 -4.61
C VAL A 78 3.84 1.62 -3.35
N LEU A 79 2.90 1.40 -2.42
CA LEU A 79 2.94 1.98 -1.09
C LEU A 79 3.46 0.93 -0.10
N LEU A 80 4.54 1.25 0.60
CA LEU A 80 5.16 0.36 1.60
C LEU A 80 5.19 1.03 2.96
N MET A 81 4.92 0.26 4.01
CA MET A 81 5.17 0.68 5.39
C MET A 81 6.55 0.18 5.83
N ASP A 82 7.48 1.11 6.01
CA ASP A 82 8.84 0.78 6.44
C ASP A 82 9.01 0.94 7.96
N LEU A 83 8.68 -0.11 8.71
CA LEU A 83 8.75 -0.09 10.17
C LEU A 83 10.18 -0.13 10.72
N LYS A 84 11.15 -0.62 9.93
CA LYS A 84 12.54 -0.84 10.37
C LYS A 84 13.55 0.10 9.71
N GLY A 85 13.14 0.82 8.66
CA GLY A 85 14.03 1.63 7.83
C GLY A 85 14.75 0.83 6.75
N ASP A 86 14.47 -0.48 6.64
CA ASP A 86 15.19 -1.37 5.74
C ASP A 86 14.74 -1.22 4.27
N LEU A 87 13.56 -0.66 4.00
CA LEU A 87 12.99 -0.49 2.65
C LEU A 87 13.40 0.82 1.99
N SER A 88 13.76 1.84 2.78
CA SER A 88 14.28 3.13 2.29
C SER A 88 15.49 2.99 1.35
N GLY A 89 16.23 1.88 1.45
CA GLY A 89 17.34 1.53 0.57
C GLY A 89 16.98 1.42 -0.92
N LEU A 90 15.69 1.28 -1.28
CA LEU A 90 15.21 1.30 -2.66
C LEU A 90 15.58 2.61 -3.41
N ALA A 91 15.80 3.70 -2.67
CA ALA A 91 16.17 4.99 -3.23
C ALA A 91 17.63 5.05 -3.73
N GLN A 92 18.46 4.05 -3.41
CA GLN A 92 19.87 3.99 -3.74
C GLN A 92 20.20 2.72 -4.54
N PRO A 93 21.16 2.78 -5.48
CA PRO A 93 21.68 1.58 -6.09
C PRO A 93 22.36 0.69 -5.03
N SER A 94 22.27 -0.63 -5.22
CA SER A 94 22.96 -1.57 -4.34
C SER A 94 24.47 -1.28 -4.31
N PRO A 95 25.14 -1.27 -3.15
CA PRO A 95 26.59 -1.12 -3.05
C PRO A 95 27.36 -2.36 -3.56
N GLY A 96 26.65 -3.39 -4.03
CA GLY A 96 27.22 -4.67 -4.42
C GLY A 96 27.44 -5.60 -3.22
N HIS A 97 27.35 -6.91 -3.46
CA HIS A 97 27.70 -7.92 -2.47
C HIS A 97 27.98 -9.26 -3.19
N PRO A 98 29.08 -9.98 -2.90
CA PRO A 98 29.45 -11.21 -3.63
C PRO A 98 28.33 -12.25 -3.72
N LYS A 99 27.61 -12.49 -2.61
CA LYS A 99 26.43 -13.38 -2.57
C LYS A 99 25.29 -12.98 -3.53
N ILE A 100 25.15 -11.70 -3.87
CA ILE A 100 24.14 -11.25 -4.84
C ILE A 100 24.60 -11.67 -6.23
N ASP A 101 25.85 -11.40 -6.58
CA ASP A 101 26.43 -11.72 -7.88
C ASP A 101 26.45 -13.24 -8.12
N GLU A 102 26.97 -14.01 -7.15
CA GLU A 102 26.98 -15.48 -7.18
C GLU A 102 25.56 -16.05 -7.35
N ARG A 103 24.57 -15.47 -6.68
CA ARG A 103 23.18 -15.93 -6.78
C ARG A 103 22.61 -15.64 -8.17
N HIS A 104 22.84 -14.44 -8.70
CA HIS A 104 22.31 -14.00 -9.99
C HIS A 104 22.95 -14.78 -11.16
N GLU A 105 24.25 -15.07 -11.05
CA GLU A 105 24.96 -15.98 -11.95
C GLU A 105 24.37 -17.39 -11.90
N LYS A 106 24.17 -17.97 -10.69
CA LYS A 106 23.61 -19.31 -10.53
C LYS A 106 22.18 -19.47 -11.07
N ILE A 107 21.34 -18.44 -10.97
CA ILE A 107 19.96 -18.50 -11.46
C ILE A 107 19.83 -18.06 -12.91
N GLY A 108 20.87 -17.44 -13.49
CA GLY A 108 20.85 -16.89 -14.84
C GLY A 108 20.00 -15.64 -15.00
N LEU A 109 19.83 -14.85 -13.93
CA LEU A 109 19.08 -13.59 -13.95
C LEU A 109 20.07 -12.44 -13.74
N PRO A 110 20.25 -11.52 -14.69
CA PRO A 110 21.16 -10.39 -14.50
C PRO A 110 20.65 -9.46 -13.38
N PHE A 111 21.58 -8.99 -12.54
CA PHE A 111 21.32 -7.95 -11.54
C PHE A 111 21.92 -6.64 -12.00
N ASP A 112 21.10 -5.60 -12.12
CA ASP A 112 21.55 -4.24 -12.42
C ASP A 112 21.32 -3.34 -11.20
N PRO A 113 22.39 -2.91 -10.49
CA PRO A 113 22.27 -2.01 -9.34
C PRO A 113 21.75 -0.64 -9.78
N LYS A 114 20.49 -0.34 -9.48
CA LYS A 114 19.88 0.96 -9.81
C LYS A 114 19.04 1.52 -8.69
N ARG A 115 18.79 2.83 -8.77
CA ARG A 115 17.86 3.55 -7.89
C ARG A 115 16.44 3.52 -8.44
N PHE A 116 15.47 3.50 -7.54
CA PHE A 116 14.06 3.62 -7.87
C PHE A 116 13.49 4.98 -7.42
N PRO A 117 12.43 5.48 -8.06
CA PRO A 117 11.72 6.66 -7.58
C PRO A 117 11.04 6.33 -6.26
N VAL A 118 11.51 6.96 -5.18
CA VAL A 118 11.00 6.77 -3.82
C VAL A 118 10.62 8.13 -3.26
N GLU A 119 9.39 8.24 -2.77
CA GLU A 119 8.93 9.38 -2.00
C GLU A 119 8.64 8.92 -0.57
N ILE A 120 9.31 9.53 0.40
CA ILE A 120 9.13 9.19 1.81
C ILE A 120 7.95 10.00 2.36
N LEU A 121 6.91 9.29 2.79
CA LEU A 121 5.74 9.89 3.40
C LEU A 121 5.87 9.85 4.93
N SER A 122 5.69 11.00 5.58
CA SER A 122 5.82 11.15 7.04
C SER A 122 4.44 11.34 7.68
N LEU A 123 4.13 10.49 8.67
CA LEU A 123 2.92 10.61 9.50
C LEU A 123 3.09 11.62 10.66
N SER A 124 4.33 12.04 10.94
CA SER A 124 4.68 12.93 12.05
C SER A 124 5.36 14.21 11.54
N GLU A 125 5.89 15.05 12.41
CA GLU A 125 6.63 16.27 12.02
C GLU A 125 8.08 15.99 11.59
N GLN A 126 8.36 14.75 11.19
CA GLN A 126 9.67 14.31 10.68
C GLN A 126 9.83 14.62 9.20
N ASP A 127 11.08 14.58 8.74
CA ASP A 127 11.48 14.74 7.34
C ASP A 127 10.70 13.77 6.41
N GLY A 128 10.19 14.30 5.30
CA GLY A 128 9.36 13.60 4.33
C GLY A 128 8.13 14.40 3.92
N VAL A 129 7.42 13.94 2.90
CA VAL A 129 6.15 14.54 2.47
C VAL A 129 5.12 14.28 3.54
N LYS A 130 4.49 15.34 4.07
CA LYS A 130 3.47 15.20 5.11
C LYS A 130 2.27 14.43 4.56
N LEU A 131 1.96 13.31 5.21
CA LEU A 131 0.77 12.50 4.96
C LEU A 131 -0.47 13.02 5.71
N ARG A 132 -0.35 14.13 6.44
CA ARG A 132 -1.48 14.72 7.18
C ARG A 132 -2.43 15.39 6.20
N ALA A 133 -3.52 14.71 5.91
CA ALA A 133 -4.77 15.33 5.48
C ALA A 133 -5.62 15.63 6.73
N THR A 134 -6.04 16.88 6.87
CA THR A 134 -7.04 17.32 7.83
C THR A 134 -8.40 16.71 7.50
N VAL A 135 -9.30 16.62 8.49
CA VAL A 135 -10.67 16.18 8.24
C VAL A 135 -11.36 17.06 7.18
N SER A 136 -11.04 18.36 7.18
CA SER A 136 -11.52 19.31 6.17
C SER A 136 -11.07 18.94 4.74
N GLU A 137 -9.82 18.48 4.55
CA GLU A 137 -9.29 18.08 3.24
C GLU A 137 -9.91 16.77 2.70
N PHE A 138 -10.38 15.87 3.56
CA PHE A 138 -11.18 14.73 3.13
C PHE A 138 -12.55 15.18 2.60
N GLY A 139 -13.12 16.23 3.21
CA GLY A 139 -14.48 16.67 2.94
C GLY A 139 -15.53 15.64 3.39
N PRO A 140 -16.82 16.01 3.32
CA PRO A 140 -17.88 15.18 3.88
C PRO A 140 -18.11 13.89 3.09
N ILE A 141 -17.89 13.89 1.78
CA ILE A 141 -18.15 12.74 0.90
C ILE A 141 -17.11 11.63 1.12
N LEU A 142 -15.82 11.97 1.03
CA LEU A 142 -14.76 10.96 1.16
C LEU A 142 -14.69 10.43 2.58
N LEU A 143 -14.85 11.30 3.59
CA LEU A 143 -14.90 10.87 4.99
C LEU A 143 -16.05 9.89 5.25
N SER A 144 -17.24 10.16 4.70
CA SER A 144 -18.38 9.27 4.89
C SER A 144 -18.20 7.91 4.21
N ARG A 145 -17.56 7.87 3.04
CA ARG A 145 -17.19 6.61 2.38
C ARG A 145 -16.15 5.82 3.16
N ILE A 146 -15.15 6.47 3.73
CA ILE A 146 -14.12 5.83 4.56
C ILE A 146 -14.72 5.20 5.81
N LEU A 147 -15.72 5.88 6.40
CA LEU A 147 -16.43 5.42 7.60
C LEU A 147 -17.60 4.47 7.30
N ASP A 148 -17.84 4.15 6.02
CA ASP A 148 -18.95 3.29 5.56
C ASP A 148 -20.32 3.72 6.12
N LEU A 149 -20.61 5.02 6.00
CA LEU A 149 -21.82 5.62 6.56
C LEU A 149 -23.07 5.35 5.70
N SER A 150 -24.22 5.24 6.35
CA SER A 150 -25.52 5.22 5.66
C SER A 150 -25.84 6.57 5.01
N VAL A 151 -26.74 6.58 4.01
CA VAL A 151 -27.19 7.81 3.32
C VAL A 151 -27.67 8.89 4.29
N THR A 152 -28.34 8.50 5.38
CA THR A 152 -28.78 9.43 6.42
C THR A 152 -27.60 10.03 7.18
N GLN A 153 -26.60 9.21 7.53
CA GLN A 153 -25.38 9.67 8.20
C GLN A 153 -24.52 10.55 7.29
N GLU A 154 -24.40 10.22 6.00
CA GLU A 154 -23.73 11.08 5.00
C GLU A 154 -24.33 12.50 4.97
N GLY A 155 -25.66 12.61 4.98
CA GLY A 155 -26.35 13.89 5.05
C GLY A 155 -26.01 14.68 6.31
N ILE A 156 -25.91 14.01 7.46
CA ILE A 156 -25.52 14.64 8.72
C ILE A 156 -24.07 15.13 8.68
N VAL A 157 -23.14 14.33 8.16
CA VAL A 157 -21.75 14.73 7.99
C VAL A 157 -21.63 15.94 7.07
N ALA A 158 -22.37 15.96 5.95
CA ALA A 158 -22.38 17.11 5.03
C ALA A 158 -22.84 18.40 5.72
N VAL A 159 -23.89 18.33 6.55
CA VAL A 159 -24.39 19.49 7.31
C VAL A 159 -23.36 19.97 8.35
N ILE A 160 -22.68 19.05 9.04
CA ILE A 160 -21.63 19.40 10.01
C ILE A 160 -20.47 20.13 9.34
N PHE A 161 -20.00 19.62 8.20
CA PHE A 161 -18.96 20.28 7.42
C PHE A 161 -19.39 21.67 6.96
N LYS A 162 -20.62 21.80 6.43
CA LYS A 162 -21.18 23.10 6.01
C LYS A 162 -21.23 24.11 7.15
N TYR A 163 -21.68 23.69 8.33
CA TYR A 163 -21.72 24.53 9.52
C TYR A 163 -20.32 25.02 9.91
N CYS A 164 -19.34 24.10 9.93
CA CYS A 164 -17.96 24.41 10.25
C CYS A 164 -17.35 25.40 9.25
N ASP A 165 -17.63 25.25 7.95
CA ASP A 165 -17.17 26.16 6.91
C ASP A 165 -17.78 27.56 7.09
N ASP A 166 -19.09 27.65 7.32
CA ASP A 166 -19.81 28.93 7.48
C ASP A 166 -19.33 29.71 8.71
N HIS A 167 -18.95 29.00 9.78
CA HIS A 167 -18.45 29.59 11.03
C HIS A 167 -16.92 29.69 11.11
N LYS A 168 -16.20 29.31 10.04
CA LYS A 168 -14.72 29.30 9.99
C LYS A 168 -14.10 28.48 11.13
N LEU A 169 -14.69 27.31 11.41
CA LEU A 169 -14.24 26.34 12.40
C LEU A 169 -13.53 25.18 11.67
N PRO A 170 -12.23 25.29 11.36
CA PRO A 170 -11.54 24.26 10.59
C PRO A 170 -11.52 22.93 11.36
N LEU A 171 -11.90 21.85 10.67
CA LEU A 171 -11.83 20.49 11.19
C LEU A 171 -10.43 19.93 10.89
N LEU A 172 -9.51 20.04 11.84
CA LEU A 172 -8.12 19.62 11.65
C LEU A 172 -7.94 18.13 11.90
N ASP A 173 -8.62 17.61 12.92
CA ASP A 173 -8.52 16.21 13.31
C ASP A 173 -9.90 15.59 13.69
N LEU A 174 -9.87 14.30 14.04
CA LEU A 174 -11.09 13.58 14.45
C LEU A 174 -11.66 14.07 15.80
N LYS A 175 -10.88 14.76 16.64
CA LYS A 175 -11.38 15.33 17.89
C LYS A 175 -12.23 16.55 17.59
N ASP A 176 -11.80 17.39 16.65
CA ASP A 176 -12.58 18.54 16.18
C ASP A 176 -13.89 18.07 15.55
N PHE A 177 -13.84 17.05 14.68
CA PHE A 177 -15.05 16.47 14.09
C PHE A 177 -16.01 15.89 15.14
N LYS A 178 -15.49 15.15 16.12
CA LYS A 178 -16.31 14.64 17.24
C LYS A 178 -16.95 15.75 18.05
N LYS A 179 -16.22 16.84 18.33
CA LYS A 179 -16.77 18.01 19.04
C LYS A 179 -17.87 18.68 18.22
N ALA A 180 -17.68 18.86 16.91
CA ALA A 180 -18.69 19.42 16.02
C ALA A 180 -19.96 18.56 15.98
N LEU A 181 -19.82 17.23 15.91
CA LEU A 181 -20.94 16.29 15.98
C LEU A 181 -21.68 16.35 17.34
N GLN A 182 -20.95 16.42 18.44
CA GLN A 182 -21.53 16.56 19.79
C GLN A 182 -22.26 17.89 19.95
N TYR A 183 -21.70 18.97 19.38
CA TYR A 183 -22.33 20.28 19.41
C TYR A 183 -23.63 20.29 18.58
N ALA A 184 -23.59 19.75 17.36
CA ALA A 184 -24.75 19.65 16.47
C ALA A 184 -25.91 18.82 17.06
N THR A 185 -25.60 17.81 17.85
CA THR A 185 -26.61 16.93 18.49
C THR A 185 -27.04 17.38 19.88
N GLY A 186 -26.23 18.23 20.53
CA GLY A 186 -26.45 18.76 21.88
C GLY A 186 -26.82 20.24 21.89
N ALA A 187 -25.92 21.09 22.41
CA ALA A 187 -26.18 22.50 22.68
C ALA A 187 -26.54 23.32 21.42
N GLY A 188 -25.93 23.01 20.27
CA GLY A 188 -26.16 23.65 18.98
C GLY A 188 -27.36 23.13 18.21
N LYS A 189 -28.11 22.15 18.75
CA LYS A 189 -29.18 21.47 17.99
C LYS A 189 -30.25 22.41 17.45
N LYS A 190 -30.61 23.47 18.19
CA LYS A 190 -31.59 24.46 17.74
C LYS A 190 -31.08 25.26 16.54
N GLU A 191 -29.85 25.75 16.65
CA GLU A 191 -29.16 26.50 15.59
C GLU A 191 -28.99 25.68 14.30
N PHE A 192 -28.58 24.42 14.45
CA PHE A 192 -28.49 23.49 13.32
C PHE A 192 -29.85 23.22 12.67
N THR A 193 -30.90 23.08 13.49
CA THR A 193 -32.27 22.84 12.99
C THR A 193 -32.82 24.04 12.23
N GLU A 194 -32.54 25.26 12.69
CA GLU A 194 -32.99 26.51 12.07
C GLU A 194 -32.25 26.80 10.75
N SER A 195 -30.94 26.54 10.72
CA SER A 195 -30.10 26.92 9.57
C SER A 195 -29.97 25.83 8.50
N TYR A 196 -30.09 24.55 8.88
CA TYR A 196 -29.81 23.42 8.00
C TYR A 196 -30.85 22.29 8.05
N GLY A 197 -31.90 22.43 8.86
CA GLY A 197 -32.93 21.41 9.04
C GLY A 197 -32.60 20.38 10.13
N ARG A 198 -33.56 19.49 10.42
CA ARG A 198 -33.52 18.62 11.61
C ARG A 198 -32.52 17.47 11.47
N ILE A 199 -31.48 17.47 12.30
CA ILE A 199 -30.59 16.32 12.50
C ILE A 199 -31.23 15.39 13.54
N SER A 200 -31.57 14.16 13.16
CA SER A 200 -32.12 13.16 14.10
C SER A 200 -31.02 12.58 14.99
N THR A 201 -31.25 12.55 16.31
CA THR A 201 -30.32 11.95 17.29
C THR A 201 -30.24 10.43 17.18
N SER A 202 -31.17 9.78 16.47
CA SER A 202 -31.16 8.33 16.23
C SER A 202 -30.10 7.89 15.21
N SER A 203 -29.48 8.83 14.48
CA SER A 203 -28.58 8.56 13.36
C SER A 203 -27.13 8.93 13.66
N THR A 204 -26.82 9.35 14.89
CA THR A 204 -25.50 9.84 15.32
C THR A 204 -24.82 8.96 16.37
N GLY A 205 -25.39 7.78 16.65
CA GLY A 205 -24.86 6.77 17.56
C GLY A 205 -24.00 5.74 16.86
#